data_AF-A0A349LN05-F1
#
_entry.id   AF-A0A349LN05-F1
#
_cell.length_a   1.000
_cell.length_b   1.000
_cell.length_c   1.000
_cell.angle_alpha   90.00
_cell.angle_beta   90.00
_cell.angle_gamma   90.00
#
_symmetry.space_group_name_H-M   'P 1'
#
loop_
_entity.id
_entity.type
_entity.pdbx_description
1 polymer ?
#
loop_
_entity_poly.entity_id
_entity_poly.type
_entity_poly.pdbx_seq_one_letter_code
_entity_poly.pdbx_strand_id
1 'polypeptide(L)' 'MNSISKPLVFIARILLAAIFISAAFILHNFWAAPADQAYVQNLMLMKNLRIAGGLFLLTVFGAGELSIDSKKVS' A
#
# COMPACT_ATOMS: atom_id res chain seq x y z
N MET A 1 4.67 -17.41 -13.10
CA MET A 1 4.58 -17.67 -11.64
C MET A 1 4.34 -19.15 -11.33
N ASN A 2 5.26 -19.78 -10.58
CA ASN A 2 5.07 -21.13 -10.03
C ASN A 2 3.99 -21.11 -8.91
N SER A 3 3.37 -22.26 -8.59
CA SER A 3 2.23 -22.36 -7.64
C SER A 3 2.50 -21.71 -6.27
N ILE A 4 3.76 -21.70 -5.84
CA ILE A 4 4.23 -21.18 -4.54
C ILE A 4 4.27 -19.65 -4.50
N SER A 5 4.51 -18.97 -5.62
CA SER A 5 4.65 -17.49 -5.64
C SER A 5 3.34 -16.74 -5.37
N LYS A 6 2.19 -17.30 -5.75
CA LYS A 6 0.86 -16.67 -5.56
C LYS A 6 0.53 -16.37 -4.09
N PRO A 7 0.61 -17.35 -3.15
CA PRO A 7 0.32 -17.09 -1.74
C PRO A 7 1.35 -16.14 -1.10
N LEU A 8 2.62 -16.22 -1.50
CA LEU A 8 3.66 -15.31 -0.98
C LEU A 8 3.37 -13.85 -1.37
N VAL A 9 3.00 -13.61 -2.63
CA VAL A 9 2.69 -12.26 -3.11
C VAL A 9 1.44 -11.69 -2.43
N PHE A 10 0.44 -12.53 -2.17
CA PHE A 10 -0.75 -12.14 -1.41
C PHE A 10 -0.38 -11.68 0.01
N ILE A 11 0.41 -12.49 0.73
CA ILE A 11 0.87 -12.16 2.09
C ILE A 11 1.72 -10.89 2.07
N ALA A 12 2.61 -10.74 1.10
CA ALA A 12 3.46 -9.55 0.96
C ALA A 12 2.63 -8.26 0.79
N ARG A 13 1.56 -8.28 -0.01
CA ARG A 13 0.66 -7.12 -0.19
C ARG A 13 -0.03 -6.73 1.12
N ILE A 14 -0.49 -7.71 1.89
CA ILE A 14 -1.15 -7.47 3.20
C ILE A 14 -0.16 -6.90 4.20
N LEU A 15 1.02 -7.53 4.35
CA LEU A 15 2.05 -7.05 5.28
C LEU A 15 2.50 -5.63 4.93
N LEU A 16 2.70 -5.34 3.65
CA LEU A 16 3.07 -4.01 3.19
C LEU A 16 1.97 -2.99 3.46
N ALA A 17 0.70 -3.34 3.22
CA ALA A 17 -0.44 -2.46 3.53
C ALA A 17 -0.50 -2.13 5.04
N ALA A 18 -0.29 -3.14 5.90
CA ALA A 18 -0.25 -2.96 7.35
C ALA A 18 0.89 -2.03 7.80
N ILE A 19 2.06 -2.10 7.15
CA ILE A 19 3.18 -1.19 7.39
C ILE A 19 2.79 0.25 7.02
N PHE A 20 2.17 0.47 5.87
CA PHE A 20 1.75 1.82 5.46
C PHE A 20 0.68 2.41 6.38
N ILE A 21 -0.27 1.59 6.84
CA ILE A 21 -1.27 2.02 7.83
C ILE A 21 -0.56 2.42 9.12
N SER A 22 0.31 1.56 9.65
CA SER A 22 1.08 1.84 10.87
C SER A 22 1.89 3.13 10.73
N ALA A 23 2.59 3.30 9.60
CA ALA A 23 3.37 4.50 9.32
C ALA A 23 2.50 5.77 9.22
N ALA A 24 1.28 5.68 8.68
CA ALA A 24 0.35 6.80 8.62
C ALA A 24 0.04 7.32 10.05
N PHE A 25 -0.36 6.43 10.96
CA PHE A 25 -0.78 6.85 12.31
C PHE A 25 0.39 7.17 13.25
N ILE A 26 1.53 6.49 13.11
CA ILE A 26 2.70 6.70 14.00
C ILE A 26 3.49 7.95 13.59
N LEU A 27 3.68 8.21 12.29
CA LEU A 27 4.57 9.26 11.80
C LEU A 27 3.83 10.52 11.33
N HIS A 28 2.55 10.41 10.95
CA HIS A 28 1.79 11.50 10.31
C HIS A 28 0.50 11.86 11.04
N ASN A 29 0.60 11.91 12.37
CA ASN A 29 -0.48 12.39 13.23
C ASN A 29 -0.69 13.90 13.02
N PHE A 30 -1.58 14.26 12.10
CA PHE A 30 -1.89 15.67 11.79
C PHE A 30 -2.74 16.35 12.86
N TRP A 31 -3.52 15.60 13.64
CA TRP A 31 -4.41 16.14 14.68
C TRP A 31 -3.66 16.63 15.91
N ALA A 32 -2.43 16.18 16.12
CA ALA A 32 -1.54 16.69 17.16
C ALA A 32 -0.41 17.57 16.61
N ALA A 33 -0.41 17.89 15.31
CA ALA A 33 0.63 18.67 14.68
C ALA A 33 0.42 20.18 14.90
N PRO A 34 1.50 20.98 14.96
CA PRO A 34 1.43 22.44 14.88
C PRO A 34 0.64 22.93 13.65
N ALA A 35 -0.06 24.06 13.76
CA ALA A 35 -1.00 24.53 12.74
C ALA A 35 -0.34 24.78 11.37
N ASP A 36 0.91 25.23 11.36
CA ASP A 36 1.74 25.42 10.16
C ASP A 36 2.14 24.10 9.48
N GLN A 37 2.09 22.97 10.20
CA GLN A 37 2.46 21.65 9.69
C GLN A 37 1.26 20.71 9.50
N ALA A 38 0.10 21.02 10.08
CA ALA A 38 -1.08 20.17 10.07
C ALA A 38 -1.51 19.78 8.65
N TYR A 39 -1.45 20.71 7.69
CA TYR A 39 -1.77 20.42 6.29
C TYR A 39 -0.82 19.38 5.66
N VAL A 40 0.49 19.57 5.84
CA VAL A 40 1.51 18.66 5.28
C VAL A 40 1.44 17.28 5.95
N GLN A 41 1.21 17.23 7.26
CA GLN A 41 1.01 15.97 7.98
C GLN A 41 -0.22 15.23 7.48
N ASN A 42 -1.34 15.93 7.25
CA ASN A 42 -2.55 15.31 6.69
C ASN A 42 -2.31 14.80 5.26
N LEU A 43 -1.57 15.54 4.43
CA LEU A 43 -1.19 15.09 3.10
C LEU A 43 -0.38 13.77 3.15
N MET A 44 0.57 13.68 4.08
CA MET A 44 1.41 12.49 4.26
C MET A 44 0.65 11.29 4.83
N LEU A 45 -0.26 11.52 5.78
CA LEU A 45 -1.20 10.52 6.27
C LEU A 45 -2.02 9.94 5.11
N MET A 46 -2.67 10.82 4.33
CA MET A 46 -3.51 10.43 3.20
C MET A 46 -2.72 9.71 2.11
N LYS A 47 -1.47 10.10 1.86
CA LYS A 47 -0.56 9.40 0.95
C LYS A 47 -0.40 7.93 1.36
N ASN A 48 -0.07 7.67 2.62
CA ASN A 48 0.13 6.29 3.11
C ASN A 48 -1.17 5.48 3.08
N LEU A 49 -2.31 6.10 3.42
CA LEU A 49 -3.61 5.42 3.38
C LEU A 49 -4.02 5.05 1.94
N ARG A 50 -3.76 5.93 0.96
CA ARG A 50 -4.00 5.62 -0.47
C ARG A 50 -3.12 4.50 -0.98
N ILE A 51 -1.85 4.45 -0.57
CA ILE A 51 -0.94 3.34 -0.90
C ILE A 51 -1.46 2.02 -0.32
N ALA A 52 -1.85 2.01 0.96
CA ALA A 52 -2.45 0.83 1.60
C ALA A 52 -3.73 0.39 0.89
N GLY A 53 -4.61 1.34 0.52
CA GLY A 53 -5.82 1.06 -0.26
C GLY A 53 -5.52 0.42 -1.62
N GLY A 54 -4.52 0.92 -2.34
CA GLY A 54 -4.05 0.32 -3.59
C GLY A 54 -3.52 -1.10 -3.41
N LEU A 55 -2.80 -1.36 -2.32
CA LEU A 55 -2.32 -2.71 -1.99
C LEU A 55 -3.48 -3.66 -1.66
N PHE A 56 -4.52 -3.21 -0.96
CA PHE A 56 -5.72 -4.01 -0.75
C PHE A 56 -6.48 -4.30 -2.04
N LEU A 57 -6.56 -3.33 -2.95
CA LEU A 57 -7.13 -3.54 -4.28
C LEU A 57 -6.37 -4.65 -5.01
N LEU A 58 -5.04 -4.63 -4.98
CA LEU A 58 -4.20 -5.68 -5.56
C LEU A 58 -4.36 -7.04 -4.84
N THR A 59 -4.65 -7.05 -3.56
CA THR A 59 -4.94 -8.28 -2.80
C THR A 59 -6.23 -8.94 -3.26
N VAL A 60 -7.28 -8.15 -3.52
CA VAL A 60 -8.60 -8.65 -3.95
C VAL A 60 -8.64 -8.97 -5.44
N PHE A 61 -8.16 -8.06 -6.29
CA PHE A 61 -8.30 -8.15 -7.74
C PHE A 61 -7.08 -8.73 -8.46
N GLY A 62 -5.94 -8.87 -7.76
CA GLY A 62 -4.70 -9.29 -8.38
C GLY A 62 -3.97 -8.18 -9.13
N ALA A 63 -2.97 -8.55 -9.92
CA ALA A 63 -2.21 -7.60 -10.74
C ALA A 63 -2.95 -7.33 -12.06
N GLY A 64 -2.93 -6.08 -12.54
CA GLY A 64 -3.59 -5.68 -13.78
C GLY A 64 -2.85 -6.12 -15.06
N GLU A 65 -3.46 -5.85 -16.22
CA GLU A 65 -2.96 -6.25 -17.55
C GLU A 65 -1.56 -5.72 -17.88
N LEU A 66 -1.19 -4.55 -17.32
CA LEU A 66 0.13 -3.94 -17.49
C LEU A 66 1.22 -4.52 -16.57
N SER A 67 0.93 -5.60 -15.82
CA SER A 67 1.90 -6.26 -14.96
C SER A 67 3.04 -6.89 -15.77
N ILE A 68 4.29 -6.53 -15.45
CA ILE A 68 5.49 -7.05 -16.14
C ILE A 68 5.66 -8.56 -15.90
N ASP A 69 5.26 -9.06 -14.73
CA ASP A 69 5.27 -10.49 -14.39
C ASP A 69 4.15 -11.29 -15.11
N SER A 70 3.18 -10.61 -15.72
CA SER A 70 2.11 -11.23 -16.50
C SER A 70 2.57 -11.77 -17.86
N LYS A 71 3.85 -11.58 -18.25
CA LYS A 71 4.37 -12.07 -19.52
C LYS A 71 4.22 -13.60 -19.64
N LYS A 72 3.19 -14.01 -20.40
CA LYS A 72 3.26 -15.21 -21.23
C LYS A 72 4.33 -14.93 -22.27
N VAL A 73 5.54 -15.42 -22.03
CA VAL A 73 6.49 -15.63 -23.12
C VAL A 73 5.83 -16.71 -23.98
N SER A 74 5.29 -16.31 -25.14
CA SER A 74 4.81 -17.22 -26.17
C SER A 74 5.96 -18.02 -26.74
#